data_AF-V4PPN8-F1
#
_entry.id   AF-V4PPN8-F1
#
_cell.length_a   1.000
_cell.length_b   1.000
_cell.length_c   1.000
_cell.angle_alpha   90.00
_cell.angle_beta   90.00
_cell.angle_gamma   90.00
#
_symmetry.space_group_name_H-M   'P 1'
#
loop_
_entity.id
_entity.type
_entity.pdbx_description
1 polymer ?
#
loop_
_entity_poly.entity_id
_entity_poly.type
_entity_poly.pdbx_seq_one_letter_code
_entity_poly.pdbx_strand_id
1 'polypeptide(L)'
;MTLATCVGTSDEIKTTISYGSDNTNPVYKNVLPVSVTTLGGGGLSTTISYTYDNFGHVTSEKGPRTDVDDTRYTTYDLYGRPRLKISADPDGSGPLRRQATRTTYDPEGRVLQVEAGTANTTSGSDFTAASYVLNTYDTTSGMPTKTQTVVLP
;
A
#
# COMPACT_ATOMS: atom_id res chain seq x y z
N MET A 1 34.63 -25.24 14.25
CA MET A 1 34.20 -23.83 14.28
C MET A 1 32.78 -23.80 14.81
N THR A 2 32.57 -23.33 16.04
CA THR A 2 31.22 -23.03 16.54
C THR A 2 30.80 -21.70 15.95
N LEU A 3 29.74 -21.67 15.15
CA LEU A 3 29.15 -20.40 14.72
C LEU A 3 28.78 -19.63 15.99
N ALA A 4 29.30 -18.41 16.15
CA ALA A 4 28.85 -17.53 17.21
C ALA A 4 27.34 -17.30 17.00
N THR A 5 26.53 -17.66 17.98
CA THR A 5 25.09 -17.40 17.94
C THR A 5 24.90 -15.88 18.05
N CYS A 6 24.27 -15.26 17.07
CA CYS A 6 23.98 -13.82 17.08
C CYS A 6 22.96 -13.41 18.16
N VAL A 7 22.36 -14.36 18.87
CA VAL A 7 21.36 -14.15 19.92
C VAL A 7 21.92 -13.26 21.04
N GLY A 8 21.25 -12.14 21.30
CA GLY A 8 21.61 -11.17 22.34
C GLY A 8 22.81 -10.28 22.00
N THR A 9 23.35 -10.34 20.78
CA THR A 9 24.48 -9.51 20.36
C THR A 9 24.01 -8.19 19.75
N SER A 10 24.91 -7.21 19.63
CA SER A 10 24.63 -5.96 18.90
C SER A 10 24.37 -6.17 17.42
N ASP A 11 24.69 -7.34 16.87
CA ASP A 11 24.43 -7.71 15.48
C ASP A 11 23.16 -8.57 15.35
N GLU A 12 22.42 -8.79 16.44
CA GLU A 12 21.13 -9.49 16.40
C GLU A 12 20.09 -8.65 15.65
N ILE A 13 19.51 -9.24 14.61
CA ILE A 13 18.30 -8.73 13.97
C ILE A 13 17.19 -9.73 14.25
N LYS A 14 16.12 -9.28 14.89
CA LYS A 14 14.96 -10.11 15.23
C LYS A 14 13.72 -9.60 14.53
N THR A 15 13.15 -10.41 13.64
CA THR A 15 11.84 -10.15 13.02
C THR A 15 10.77 -10.96 13.73
N THR A 16 9.80 -10.27 14.32
CA THR A 16 8.63 -10.87 14.98
C THR A 16 7.40 -10.59 14.14
N ILE A 17 6.66 -11.64 13.77
CA ILE A 17 5.44 -11.55 12.96
C ILE A 17 4.24 -11.92 13.85
N SER A 18 3.26 -11.04 13.94
CA SER A 18 2.01 -11.28 14.65
C SER A 18 0.88 -11.46 13.65
N TYR A 19 -0.01 -12.43 13.89
CA TYR A 19 -1.11 -12.79 12.97
C TYR A 19 -2.50 -12.37 13.48
N GLY A 20 -2.57 -11.63 14.61
CA GLY A 20 -3.83 -11.30 15.28
C GLY A 20 -4.39 -12.50 16.04
N SER A 21 -5.13 -12.24 17.13
CA SER A 21 -5.68 -13.29 17.99
C SER A 21 -7.21 -13.31 18.03
N ASP A 22 -7.86 -12.36 17.35
CA ASP A 22 -9.31 -12.22 17.37
C ASP A 22 -9.97 -13.20 16.39
N ASN A 23 -10.30 -14.39 16.88
CA ASN A 23 -10.99 -15.43 16.13
C ASN A 23 -12.47 -15.14 15.83
N THR A 24 -13.00 -14.00 16.31
CA THR A 24 -14.40 -13.60 16.13
C THR A 24 -14.60 -12.70 14.92
N ASN A 25 -13.57 -11.98 14.49
CA ASN A 25 -13.62 -11.19 13.27
C ASN A 25 -13.13 -12.04 12.06
N PRO A 26 -13.98 -12.24 11.03
CA PRO A 26 -13.69 -13.12 9.90
C PRO A 26 -12.46 -12.69 9.09
N VAL A 27 -11.98 -11.45 9.25
CA VAL A 27 -10.74 -10.94 8.65
C VAL A 27 -9.48 -11.57 9.26
N TYR A 28 -9.51 -12.04 10.51
CA TYR A 28 -8.32 -12.61 11.19
C TYR A 28 -8.22 -14.14 11.13
N LYS A 29 -9.10 -14.82 10.37
CA LYS A 29 -9.07 -16.29 10.22
C LYS A 29 -8.10 -16.79 9.13
N ASN A 30 -7.44 -15.89 8.42
CA ASN A 30 -6.67 -16.20 7.21
C ASN A 30 -5.15 -16.27 7.43
N VAL A 31 -4.67 -16.23 8.69
CA VAL A 31 -3.23 -16.28 9.03
C VAL A 31 -2.45 -15.16 8.30
N LEU A 32 -3.07 -14.00 8.11
CA LEU A 32 -2.40 -12.83 7.56
C LEU A 32 -1.68 -12.04 8.67
N PRO A 33 -0.43 -11.60 8.46
CA PRO A 33 0.30 -10.79 9.43
C PRO A 33 -0.42 -9.47 9.75
N VAL A 34 -0.79 -9.24 11.00
CA VAL A 34 -1.32 -7.92 11.43
C VAL A 34 -0.21 -6.95 11.80
N SER A 35 0.96 -7.45 12.19
CA SER A 35 2.13 -6.63 12.41
C SER A 35 3.44 -7.39 12.22
N VAL A 36 4.45 -6.66 11.77
CA VAL A 36 5.83 -7.12 11.64
C VAL A 36 6.72 -6.15 12.38
N THR A 37 7.41 -6.63 13.41
CA THR A 37 8.34 -5.85 14.21
C THR A 37 9.75 -6.34 13.95
N THR A 38 10.62 -5.45 13.50
CA THR A 38 12.06 -5.72 13.34
C THR A 38 12.82 -4.98 14.42
N LEU A 39 13.53 -5.73 15.27
CA LEU A 39 14.51 -5.22 16.21
C LEU A 39 15.88 -5.26 15.52
N GLY A 40 16.51 -4.11 15.37
CA GLY A 40 17.87 -3.99 14.87
C GLY A 40 18.91 -4.02 15.99
N GLY A 41 20.16 -4.19 15.57
CA GLY A 41 21.33 -4.04 16.43
C GLY A 41 21.32 -2.71 17.18
N GLY A 42 21.42 -2.76 18.51
CA GLY A 42 21.36 -1.56 19.38
C GLY A 42 19.99 -1.25 19.96
N GLY A 43 18.98 -2.12 19.78
CA GLY A 43 17.70 -2.04 20.50
C GLY A 43 16.63 -1.17 19.84
N LEU A 44 16.90 -0.61 18.67
CA LEU A 44 15.90 0.12 17.89
C LEU A 44 14.91 -0.87 17.27
N SER A 45 13.62 -0.64 17.49
CA SER A 45 12.55 -1.48 16.97
C SER A 45 11.66 -0.68 16.01
N THR A 46 11.37 -1.24 14.84
CA THR A 46 10.43 -0.69 13.87
C THR A 46 9.27 -1.66 13.67
N THR A 47 8.04 -1.18 13.77
CA THR A 47 6.84 -2.00 13.58
C THR A 47 6.05 -1.49 12.38
N ILE A 48 5.66 -2.39 11.49
CA ILE A 48 4.69 -2.13 10.42
C ILE A 48 3.42 -2.91 10.75
N SER A 49 2.25 -2.29 10.60
CA SER A 49 0.96 -2.93 10.83
C SER A 49 0.09 -2.93 9.59
N TYR A 50 -0.73 -3.96 9.42
CA TYR A 50 -1.55 -4.17 8.24
C TYR A 50 -3.03 -4.31 8.59
N THR A 51 -3.89 -3.84 7.70
CA THR A 51 -5.31 -4.24 7.66
C THR A 51 -5.64 -4.82 6.30
N TYR A 52 -6.71 -5.63 6.26
CA TYR A 52 -7.07 -6.43 5.09
C TYR A 52 -8.54 -6.31 4.75
N ASP A 53 -8.87 -6.48 3.47
CA ASP A 53 -10.25 -6.74 3.04
C ASP A 53 -10.64 -8.22 3.28
N ASN A 54 -11.90 -8.56 3.00
CA ASN A 54 -12.42 -9.91 3.14
C ASN A 54 -11.76 -10.93 2.21
N PHE A 55 -11.05 -10.49 1.16
CA PHE A 55 -10.32 -11.33 0.22
C PHE A 55 -8.84 -11.47 0.61
N GLY A 56 -8.39 -10.80 1.68
CA GLY A 56 -7.02 -10.86 2.18
C GLY A 56 -6.06 -9.89 1.49
N HIS A 57 -6.55 -8.91 0.74
CA HIS A 57 -5.70 -7.86 0.19
C HIS A 57 -5.42 -6.77 1.23
N VAL A 58 -4.20 -6.23 1.25
CA VAL A 58 -3.79 -5.18 2.20
C VAL A 58 -4.49 -3.86 1.88
N THR A 59 -5.39 -3.41 2.76
CA THR A 59 -6.11 -2.15 2.60
C THR A 59 -5.44 -0.98 3.29
N SER A 60 -4.67 -1.22 4.35
CA SER A 60 -3.78 -0.22 4.95
C SER A 60 -2.45 -0.81 5.40
N GLU A 61 -1.38 -0.05 5.22
CA GLU A 61 -0.03 -0.32 5.75
C GLU A 61 0.39 0.87 6.61
N LYS A 62 0.46 0.70 7.93
CA LYS A 62 0.92 1.70 8.90
C LYS A 62 2.41 1.50 9.15
N GLY A 63 3.22 2.51 8.86
CA GLY A 63 4.66 2.46 9.11
C GLY A 63 5.03 2.64 10.59
N PRO A 64 6.35 2.64 10.90
CA PRO A 64 6.85 2.62 12.27
C PRO A 64 6.80 3.98 12.98
N ARG A 65 6.50 5.07 12.29
CA ARG A 65 6.51 6.41 12.89
C ARG A 65 5.23 6.65 13.68
N THR A 66 5.40 7.03 14.94
CA THR A 66 4.29 7.38 15.84
C THR A 66 4.04 8.89 15.89
N ASP A 67 4.97 9.69 15.39
CA ASP A 67 4.92 11.15 15.40
C ASP A 67 4.17 11.74 14.19
N VAL A 68 3.96 10.94 13.14
CA VAL A 68 3.25 11.33 11.92
C VAL A 68 2.30 10.21 11.45
N ASP A 69 1.32 10.57 10.62
CA ASP A 69 0.50 9.58 9.93
C ASP A 69 1.23 9.05 8.68
N ASP A 70 2.08 8.04 8.89
CA ASP A 70 2.74 7.30 7.83
C ASP A 70 1.91 6.12 7.26
N THR A 71 0.58 6.16 7.37
CA THR A 71 -0.30 5.10 6.84
C THR A 71 -0.54 5.26 5.35
N ARG A 72 -0.31 4.18 4.59
CA ARG A 72 -0.66 4.09 3.17
C ARG A 72 -1.94 3.28 3.01
N TYR A 73 -2.76 3.63 2.03
CA TYR A 73 -4.03 2.95 1.77
C TYR A 73 -4.09 2.42 0.35
N THR A 74 -4.69 1.24 0.18
CA THR A 74 -4.96 0.65 -1.14
C THR A 74 -6.40 0.17 -1.20
N THR A 75 -7.09 0.45 -2.30
CA THR A 75 -8.37 -0.19 -2.63
C THR A 75 -8.23 -1.04 -3.88
N TYR A 76 -9.06 -2.07 -3.96
CA TYR A 76 -9.02 -3.07 -5.02
C TYR A 76 -10.33 -3.09 -5.79
N ASP A 77 -10.25 -3.49 -7.06
CA ASP A 77 -11.45 -3.82 -7.82
C ASP A 77 -11.94 -5.25 -7.51
N LEU A 78 -13.04 -5.65 -8.16
CA LEU A 78 -13.64 -6.98 -7.97
C LEU A 78 -12.72 -8.15 -8.40
N TYR A 79 -11.65 -7.87 -9.15
CA TYR A 79 -10.66 -8.86 -9.59
C TYR A 79 -9.40 -8.85 -8.70
N GLY A 80 -9.39 -8.09 -7.59
CA GLY A 80 -8.24 -8.00 -6.69
C GLY A 80 -7.08 -7.14 -7.23
N ARG A 81 -7.33 -6.30 -8.24
CA ARG A 81 -6.30 -5.42 -8.81
C ARG A 81 -6.31 -4.07 -8.10
N PRO A 82 -5.15 -3.47 -7.77
CA PRO A 82 -5.10 -2.16 -7.10
C PRO A 82 -5.76 -1.06 -7.95
N ARG A 83 -6.87 -0.51 -7.46
CA ARG A 83 -7.62 0.55 -8.13
C ARG A 83 -7.22 1.94 -7.66
N LEU A 84 -6.95 2.11 -6.37
CA LEU A 84 -6.49 3.38 -5.81
C LEU A 84 -5.39 3.10 -4.80
N LYS A 85 -4.31 3.88 -4.86
CA LYS A 85 -3.26 3.92 -3.85
C LYS A 85 -3.16 5.33 -3.30
N ILE A 86 -3.11 5.48 -1.99
CA ILE A 86 -2.97 6.77 -1.30
C ILE A 86 -1.72 6.70 -0.43
N SER A 87 -0.87 7.71 -0.53
CA SER A 87 0.34 7.85 0.26
C SER A 87 0.03 8.16 1.73
N ALA A 88 1.06 8.04 2.56
CA ALA A 88 1.10 8.67 3.88
C ALA A 88 0.75 10.16 3.82
N ASP A 89 0.33 10.68 4.97
CA ASP A 89 0.13 12.11 5.18
C ASP A 89 1.48 12.85 5.13
N PRO A 90 1.66 13.81 4.21
CA PRO A 90 2.94 14.51 4.07
C PRO A 90 3.24 15.48 5.22
N ASP A 91 2.23 16.03 5.90
CA ASP A 91 2.42 17.06 6.93
C ASP A 91 1.46 16.96 8.14
N GLY A 92 0.69 15.88 8.22
CA GLY A 92 -0.18 15.57 9.36
C GLY A 92 -1.42 16.44 9.38
N SER A 93 -1.48 17.42 10.29
CA SER A 93 -2.61 18.37 10.35
C SER A 93 -2.41 19.59 9.46
N GLY A 94 -1.35 19.63 8.65
CA GLY A 94 -1.07 20.71 7.73
C GLY A 94 -1.98 20.70 6.49
N PRO A 95 -1.80 21.69 5.59
CA PRO A 95 -2.65 21.85 4.42
C PRO A 95 -2.33 20.90 3.26
N LEU A 96 -1.21 20.15 3.31
CA LEU A 96 -0.81 19.30 2.19
C LEU A 96 -1.66 18.03 2.12
N ARG A 97 -2.25 17.80 0.94
CA ARG A 97 -3.07 16.61 0.68
C ARG A 97 -2.19 15.38 0.45
N ARG A 98 -2.71 14.20 0.77
CA ARG A 98 -2.06 12.92 0.45
C ARG A 98 -1.95 12.78 -1.06
N GLN A 99 -0.80 12.31 -1.55
CA GLN A 99 -0.66 11.94 -2.95
C GLN A 99 -1.42 10.65 -3.21
N ALA A 100 -2.04 10.54 -4.37
CA ALA A 100 -2.81 9.36 -4.73
C ALA A 100 -2.64 9.02 -6.21
N THR A 101 -2.74 7.73 -6.50
CA THR A 101 -2.72 7.16 -7.85
C THR A 101 -3.94 6.29 -8.04
N ARG A 102 -4.74 6.56 -9.08
CA ARG A 102 -5.89 5.74 -9.47
C ARG A 102 -5.61 5.03 -10.78
N THR A 103 -5.83 3.72 -10.82
CA THR A 103 -5.62 2.90 -12.00
C THR A 103 -6.96 2.38 -12.50
N THR A 104 -7.21 2.60 -13.79
CA THR A 104 -8.35 2.04 -14.51
C THR A 104 -7.85 0.94 -15.43
N TYR A 105 -8.49 -0.21 -15.35
CA TYR A 105 -8.19 -1.37 -16.19
C TYR A 105 -9.29 -1.56 -17.23
N ASP A 106 -8.93 -2.10 -18.38
CA ASP A 106 -9.89 -2.57 -19.37
C ASP A 106 -10.46 -3.97 -19.00
N PRO A 107 -11.45 -4.50 -19.74
CA PRO A 107 -12.02 -5.82 -19.48
C PRO A 107 -11.00 -6.96 -19.54
N GLU A 108 -9.94 -6.83 -20.35
CA GLU A 108 -8.85 -7.79 -20.46
C GLU A 108 -7.83 -7.68 -19.31
N GLY A 109 -7.95 -6.65 -18.47
CA GLY A 109 -7.10 -6.39 -17.31
C GLY A 109 -5.79 -5.68 -17.59
N ARG A 110 -5.67 -5.06 -18.76
CA ARG A 110 -4.57 -4.15 -19.08
C ARG A 110 -4.86 -2.79 -18.50
N VAL A 111 -3.80 -2.03 -18.21
CA VAL A 111 -3.92 -0.68 -17.65
C VAL A 111 -4.36 0.28 -18.75
N LEU A 112 -5.62 0.70 -18.71
CA LEU A 112 -6.16 1.69 -19.63
C LEU A 112 -5.70 3.10 -19.26
N GLN A 113 -5.76 3.46 -17.98
CA GLN A 113 -5.44 4.80 -17.51
C GLN A 113 -4.83 4.78 -16.11
N VAL A 114 -3.82 5.63 -15.88
CA VAL A 114 -3.24 5.89 -14.56
C VAL A 114 -3.36 7.37 -14.27
N GLU A 115 -4.14 7.74 -13.27
CA GLU A 115 -4.30 9.11 -12.81
C GLU A 115 -3.40 9.36 -11.60
N ALA A 116 -2.67 10.46 -11.60
CA ALA A 116 -1.91 10.95 -10.45
C ALA A 116 -2.55 12.24 -9.93
N GLY A 117 -2.73 12.33 -8.63
CA GLY A 117 -3.44 13.44 -8.00
C GLY A 117 -3.35 13.42 -6.49
N THR A 118 -4.38 13.93 -5.83
CA THR A 118 -4.43 14.04 -4.38
C THR A 118 -5.78 13.62 -3.81
N ALA A 119 -5.78 13.22 -2.54
CA ALA A 119 -6.98 12.95 -1.75
C ALA A 119 -6.77 13.46 -0.31
N ASN A 120 -7.83 13.94 0.34
CA ASN A 120 -7.81 14.25 1.77
C ASN A 120 -8.29 13.03 2.58
N THR A 121 -9.26 12.28 2.06
CA THR A 121 -9.82 11.09 2.72
C THR A 121 -9.03 9.82 2.41
N THR A 122 -9.05 8.86 3.33
CA THR A 122 -8.36 7.56 3.18
C THR A 122 -9.14 6.56 2.31
N SER A 123 -10.42 6.83 2.04
CA SER A 123 -11.23 6.10 1.06
C SER A 123 -11.01 6.58 -0.37
N GLY A 124 -10.43 7.78 -0.53
CA GLY A 124 -10.27 8.45 -1.81
C GLY A 124 -11.57 8.90 -2.47
N SER A 125 -12.66 9.04 -1.69
CA SER A 125 -13.94 9.54 -2.22
C SER A 125 -13.84 10.97 -2.78
N ASP A 126 -12.82 11.71 -2.37
CA ASP A 126 -12.51 13.07 -2.78
C ASP A 126 -11.27 13.16 -3.70
N PHE A 127 -10.84 12.03 -4.26
CA PHE A 127 -9.70 11.99 -5.17
C PHE A 127 -9.87 12.98 -6.32
N THR A 128 -8.89 13.86 -6.47
CA THR A 128 -8.80 14.84 -7.55
C THR A 128 -7.55 14.56 -8.35
N ALA A 129 -7.71 14.18 -9.62
CA ALA A 129 -6.61 13.97 -10.54
C ALA A 129 -5.96 15.32 -10.92
N ALA A 130 -4.64 15.34 -10.99
CA ALA A 130 -3.85 16.48 -11.51
C ALA A 130 -3.23 16.14 -12.87
N SER A 131 -3.02 14.85 -13.16
CA SER A 131 -2.56 14.37 -14.45
C SER A 131 -3.01 12.92 -14.65
N TYR A 132 -2.93 12.45 -15.89
CA TYR A 132 -3.12 11.05 -16.18
C TYR A 132 -2.27 10.57 -17.37
N VAL A 133 -1.96 9.29 -17.36
CA VAL A 133 -1.39 8.54 -18.48
C VAL A 133 -2.48 7.67 -19.05
N LEU A 134 -2.76 7.79 -20.34
CA LEU A 134 -3.73 6.98 -21.07
C LEU A 134 -2.99 6.05 -22.04
N ASN A 135 -3.30 4.75 -21.99
CA ASN A 135 -2.83 3.76 -22.94
C ASN A 135 -3.95 3.41 -23.93
N THR A 136 -3.58 3.32 -25.20
CA THR A 136 -4.43 2.75 -26.25
C THR A 136 -3.82 1.45 -26.72
N TYR A 137 -4.67 0.46 -26.96
CA TYR A 137 -4.27 -0.86 -27.40
C TYR A 137 -4.87 -1.17 -28.75
N ASP A 138 -4.14 -1.93 -29.56
CA ASP A 138 -4.66 -2.52 -30.77
C ASP A 138 -5.70 -3.60 -30.42
N THR A 139 -6.87 -3.55 -31.05
CA THR A 139 -7.98 -4.46 -30.74
C THR A 139 -7.76 -5.88 -31.24
N THR A 140 -6.81 -6.10 -32.15
CA THR A 140 -6.55 -7.41 -32.75
C THR A 140 -5.41 -8.14 -32.05
N SER A 141 -4.27 -7.48 -31.88
CA SER A 141 -3.04 -8.02 -31.29
C SER A 141 -2.97 -7.83 -29.77
N GLY A 142 -3.77 -6.92 -29.22
CA GLY A 142 -3.75 -6.57 -27.81
C GLY A 142 -2.54 -5.73 -27.38
N MET A 143 -1.65 -5.37 -28.30
CA MET A 143 -0.42 -4.63 -28.03
C MET A 143 -0.68 -3.13 -27.80
N PRO A 144 0.12 -2.45 -26.97
CA PRO A 144 -0.01 -1.01 -26.79
C PRO A 144 0.37 -0.28 -28.08
N THR A 145 -0.49 0.62 -28.55
CA THR A 145 -0.28 1.43 -29.76
C THR A 145 0.04 2.87 -29.45
N LYS A 146 -0.37 3.37 -28.28
CA LYS A 146 -0.13 4.75 -27.86
C LYS A 146 -0.11 4.86 -26.35
N THR A 147 0.80 5.67 -25.83
CA THR A 147 0.80 6.13 -24.43
C THR A 147 0.86 7.66 -24.44
N GLN A 148 -0.10 8.30 -23.78
CA GLN A 148 -0.20 9.75 -23.72
C GLN A 148 -0.24 10.22 -22.28
N THR A 149 0.58 11.21 -21.94
CA THR A 149 0.51 11.91 -20.65
C THR A 149 -0.26 13.22 -20.84
N VAL A 150 -1.19 13.50 -19.94
CA VAL A 150 -2.01 14.71 -19.94
C VAL A 150 -1.98 15.34 -18.56
N VAL A 151 -1.74 16.65 -18.49
CA VAL A 151 -1.86 17.45 -17.26
C VAL A 151 -3.21 18.13 -17.27
N LEU A 152 -3.92 18.05 -16.14
CA LEU A 152 -5.23 18.67 -15.97
C LEU A 152 -5.06 20.14 -15.52
N PRO A 153 -5.96 21.03 -15.94
CA PRO A 153 -5.93 22.44 -15.56
C PRO A 153 -6.16 22.66 -14.07
#